data_AF-A0A4R0RIB4-F1
#
_entry.id   AF-A0A4R0RIB4-F1
#
_cell.length_a   1.000
_cell.length_b   1.000
_cell.length_c   1.000
_cell.angle_alpha   90.00
_cell.angle_beta   90.00
_cell.angle_gamma   90.00
#
_symmetry.space_group_name_H-M   'P 1'
#
loop_
_entity.id
_entity.type
_entity.pdbx_description
1 polymer ?
#
loop_
_entity_poly.entity_id
_entity_poly.type
_entity_poly.pdbx_seq_one_letter_code
_entity_poly.pdbx_strand_id
1 'polypeptide(L)'
;MLLFSARYSSHRLAGSSCRCPSSSGRLLHSSVIEEAFQLKTLPSGVQRLKRPENAFTRFLKDRFGSKYSPKDMGEGGRMWREMNDAERQSYQDAFNADMTEYRRRAKQEIYCTCPTPPLAIYFRFLRDQKAPGSQCHAKWAAMTEAEKQPYCDAYNADLVIYRRRKMEWTQGLMQGSLDDIQNMKGKRDKNPSLNQLGHYIARFKKTYESPELGMIDSLPPRSQSPFQRFQTARGIPRNIAKVQWKMMTDEEKQPFKELYVQGCEHRRQALATAPWREFRALSAVRRARQPKPASKLPLSSYFRFYQEWAKSRSEAGLPTGKPGVLAGQAWRQLTDEERAPYIDAYAKAKAEYLASQQSTAAQS
;
A
#
# COMPACT_ATOMS: atom_id res chain seq x y z
N MET A 1 69.50 14.02 23.80
CA MET A 1 68.42 15.01 23.60
C MET A 1 68.03 15.02 22.11
N LEU A 2 67.06 14.19 21.71
CA LEU A 2 66.39 14.28 20.42
C LEU A 2 64.96 13.76 20.62
N LEU A 3 63.99 14.68 20.57
CA LEU A 3 62.56 14.40 20.71
C LEU A 3 61.95 14.28 19.30
N PHE A 4 61.38 13.11 19.00
CA PHE A 4 60.57 12.89 17.80
C PHE A 4 59.09 13.10 18.16
N SER A 5 58.48 14.13 17.57
CA SER A 5 57.05 14.45 17.71
C SER A 5 56.29 13.94 16.49
N ALA A 6 55.51 12.88 16.65
CA ALA A 6 54.62 12.37 15.60
C ALA A 6 53.23 13.05 15.72
N ARG A 7 52.83 13.79 14.68
CA ARG A 7 51.47 14.32 14.50
C ARG A 7 50.60 13.27 13.81
N TYR A 8 49.54 12.81 14.46
CA TYR A 8 48.48 12.00 13.85
C TYR A 8 47.36 12.91 13.35
N SER A 9 47.13 12.91 12.02
CA SER A 9 45.99 13.56 11.37
C SER A 9 44.76 12.65 11.39
N SER A 10 43.68 13.11 12.02
CA SER A 10 42.39 12.43 12.09
C SER A 10 41.51 12.79 10.88
N HIS A 11 41.34 11.86 9.93
CA HIS A 11 40.31 11.95 8.90
C HIS A 11 38.94 11.47 9.45
N ARG A 12 37.97 12.39 9.51
CA ARG A 12 36.55 12.07 9.76
C ARG A 12 35.90 11.48 8.50
N LEU A 13 35.38 10.25 8.61
CA LEU A 13 34.46 9.68 7.63
C LEU A 13 33.02 10.10 7.95
N ALA A 14 32.34 10.68 6.97
CA ALA A 14 30.94 11.10 7.04
C ALA A 14 30.01 9.89 6.92
N GLY A 15 29.18 9.66 7.94
CA GLY A 15 28.18 8.60 7.97
C GLY A 15 26.87 8.99 7.28
N SER A 16 26.51 8.25 6.22
CA SER A 16 25.21 8.34 5.54
C SER A 16 24.08 7.71 6.37
N SER A 17 23.11 8.52 6.76
CA SER A 17 21.93 8.12 7.56
C SER A 17 20.74 7.75 6.65
N CYS A 18 20.33 6.48 6.69
CA CYS A 18 19.09 5.99 6.10
C CYS A 18 17.86 6.45 6.91
N ARG A 19 16.96 7.23 6.31
CA ARG A 19 15.70 7.69 6.92
C ARG A 19 14.51 6.81 6.52
N CYS A 20 13.75 6.35 7.50
CA CYS A 20 12.42 5.75 7.31
C CYS A 20 11.32 6.83 7.34
N PRO A 21 10.28 6.77 6.49
CA PRO A 21 9.18 7.72 6.52
C PRO A 21 8.14 7.39 7.62
N SER A 22 7.74 8.44 8.36
CA SER A 22 6.82 8.44 9.50
C SER A 22 5.34 8.47 9.10
N SER A 23 4.50 7.93 9.99
CA SER A 23 3.08 7.62 9.81
C SER A 23 2.14 8.59 10.56
N SER A 24 1.99 9.82 10.07
CA SER A 24 1.06 10.79 10.68
C SER A 24 0.47 11.72 9.62
N GLY A 25 -0.80 11.50 9.29
CA GLY A 25 -1.55 12.28 8.30
C GLY A 25 -2.87 11.63 7.94
N ARG A 26 -3.80 11.56 8.91
CA ARG A 26 -5.24 11.32 8.69
C ARG A 26 -5.97 12.27 9.62
N LEU A 27 -6.92 13.06 9.09
CA LEU A 27 -8.14 13.59 9.73
C LEU A 27 -8.57 15.02 9.31
N LEU A 28 -8.06 15.61 8.22
CA LEU A 28 -8.56 16.92 7.72
C LEU A 28 -8.83 16.93 6.20
N HIS A 29 -9.37 15.84 5.65
CA HIS A 29 -9.52 15.66 4.19
C HIS A 29 -10.94 15.27 3.79
N SER A 30 -11.99 15.76 4.47
CA SER A 30 -13.36 15.43 4.08
C SER A 30 -14.13 16.54 3.35
N SER A 31 -13.86 17.84 3.56
CA SER A 31 -14.67 18.89 2.88
C SER A 31 -14.07 19.42 1.57
N VAL A 32 -12.74 19.40 1.39
CA VAL A 32 -12.08 19.89 0.16
C VAL A 32 -12.06 18.84 -0.96
N ILE A 33 -12.32 17.57 -0.63
CA ILE A 33 -12.35 16.47 -1.62
C ILE A 33 -13.66 16.46 -2.42
N GLU A 34 -14.76 16.99 -1.88
CA GLU A 34 -16.05 16.99 -2.57
C GLU A 34 -16.17 18.11 -3.63
N GLU A 35 -15.49 19.24 -3.44
CA GLU A 35 -15.46 20.34 -4.42
C GLU A 35 -14.41 20.14 -5.54
N ALA A 36 -13.29 19.47 -5.24
CA ALA A 36 -12.21 19.25 -6.20
C ALA A 36 -12.40 18.01 -7.09
N PHE A 37 -13.34 17.11 -6.74
CA PHE A 37 -13.59 15.88 -7.48
C PHE A 37 -15.09 15.74 -7.76
N GLN A 38 -15.53 16.39 -8.84
CA GLN A 38 -16.76 16.12 -9.58
C GLN A 38 -16.79 14.66 -10.13
N LEU A 39 -16.76 13.65 -9.25
CA LEU A 39 -16.77 12.22 -9.58
C LEU A 39 -18.17 11.73 -9.98
N LYS A 40 -18.82 12.44 -10.91
CA LYS A 40 -19.92 11.88 -11.72
C LYS A 40 -19.66 11.92 -13.22
N THR A 41 -18.55 12.50 -13.68
CA THR A 41 -18.17 12.46 -15.09
C THR A 41 -16.65 12.37 -15.19
N LEU A 42 -16.14 11.35 -15.87
CA LEU A 42 -14.75 11.37 -16.32
C LEU A 42 -14.58 12.63 -17.19
N PRO A 43 -13.48 13.42 -17.05
CA PRO A 43 -13.31 14.70 -17.74
C PRO A 43 -13.25 14.62 -19.29
N SER A 44 -13.43 13.45 -19.88
CA SER A 44 -13.45 13.22 -21.33
C SER A 44 -14.78 12.69 -21.88
N GLY A 45 -15.85 12.61 -21.07
CA GLY A 45 -17.15 12.13 -21.56
C GLY A 45 -17.22 10.65 -21.93
N VAL A 46 -16.14 9.88 -21.73
CA VAL A 46 -16.09 8.45 -22.07
C VAL A 46 -16.71 7.63 -20.94
N GLN A 47 -18.00 7.34 -21.04
CA GLN A 47 -18.65 6.35 -20.19
C GLN A 47 -18.20 4.94 -20.60
N ARG A 48 -17.90 4.07 -19.62
CA ARG A 48 -17.70 2.63 -19.91
C ARG A 48 -18.90 2.15 -20.73
N LEU A 49 -18.64 1.57 -21.89
CA LEU A 49 -19.67 1.07 -22.78
C LEU A 49 -20.53 0.06 -22.00
N LYS A 50 -21.73 0.46 -21.59
CA LYS A 50 -22.66 -0.41 -20.89
C LYS A 50 -23.27 -1.36 -21.90
N ARG A 51 -23.32 -2.65 -21.55
CA ARG A 51 -24.08 -3.62 -22.36
C ARG A 51 -25.54 -3.14 -22.43
N PRO A 52 -26.17 -3.11 -23.62
CA PRO A 52 -27.57 -2.75 -23.77
C PRO A 52 -28.46 -3.61 -22.88
N GLU A 53 -29.49 -2.98 -22.35
CA GLU A 53 -30.54 -3.68 -21.60
C GLU A 53 -31.30 -4.61 -22.53
N ASN A 54 -31.54 -5.84 -22.07
CA ASN A 54 -32.31 -6.82 -22.83
C ASN A 54 -33.75 -6.33 -23.07
N ALA A 55 -34.42 -6.92 -24.06
CA ALA A 55 -35.77 -6.53 -24.47
C ALA A 55 -36.76 -6.49 -23.28
N PHE A 56 -36.69 -7.48 -22.38
CA PHE A 56 -37.57 -7.55 -21.21
C PHE A 56 -37.28 -6.45 -20.18
N THR A 57 -36.01 -6.14 -19.91
CA THR A 57 -35.62 -5.05 -18.99
C THR A 57 -36.08 -3.70 -19.52
N ARG A 58 -36.05 -3.48 -20.85
CA ARG A 58 -36.61 -2.27 -21.46
C ARG A 58 -38.10 -2.17 -21.24
N PHE A 59 -38.82 -3.25 -21.47
CA PHE A 59 -40.25 -3.33 -21.21
C PHE A 59 -40.57 -3.04 -19.73
N LEU A 60 -39.82 -3.61 -18.78
CA LEU A 60 -40.03 -3.32 -17.37
C LEU A 60 -39.81 -1.85 -17.04
N LYS A 61 -38.82 -1.21 -17.66
CA LYS A 61 -38.58 0.22 -17.45
C LYS A 61 -39.64 1.10 -18.08
N ASP A 62 -40.16 0.73 -19.23
CA ASP A 62 -41.25 1.44 -19.89
C ASP A 62 -42.53 1.37 -19.04
N ARG A 63 -42.84 0.17 -18.50
CA ARG A 63 -44.06 -0.05 -17.71
C ARG A 63 -43.99 0.44 -16.27
N PHE A 64 -42.88 0.20 -15.59
CA PHE A 64 -42.75 0.44 -14.15
C PHE A 64 -41.73 1.54 -13.80
N GLY A 65 -41.11 2.15 -14.82
CA GLY A 65 -40.07 3.17 -14.64
C GLY A 65 -38.69 2.58 -14.32
N SER A 66 -37.69 3.46 -14.15
CA SER A 66 -36.29 3.06 -13.91
C SER A 66 -36.04 2.37 -12.55
N LYS A 67 -36.99 2.43 -11.61
CA LYS A 67 -36.87 1.91 -10.25
C LYS A 67 -37.99 0.90 -9.96
N TYR A 68 -38.02 -0.18 -10.73
CA TYR A 68 -38.97 -1.26 -10.50
C TYR A 68 -38.52 -2.17 -9.33
N SER A 69 -39.49 -2.65 -8.57
CA SER A 69 -39.29 -3.52 -7.41
C SER A 69 -39.17 -4.99 -7.81
N PRO A 70 -38.70 -5.89 -6.92
CA PRO A 70 -38.75 -7.33 -7.17
C PRO A 70 -40.16 -7.89 -7.39
N LYS A 71 -41.21 -7.22 -6.87
CA LYS A 71 -42.60 -7.62 -7.13
C LYS A 71 -42.99 -7.31 -8.58
N ASP A 72 -42.57 -6.15 -9.08
CA ASP A 72 -42.83 -5.68 -10.44
C ASP A 72 -42.15 -6.59 -11.48
N MET A 73 -41.00 -7.20 -11.14
CA MET A 73 -40.38 -8.24 -11.99
C MET A 73 -41.30 -9.45 -12.21
N GLY A 74 -42.02 -9.87 -11.16
CA GLY A 74 -42.96 -11.00 -11.24
C GLY A 74 -44.20 -10.68 -12.05
N GLU A 75 -44.76 -9.49 -11.86
CA GLU A 75 -45.92 -9.00 -12.62
C GLU A 75 -45.57 -8.71 -14.07
N GLY A 76 -44.48 -7.98 -14.31
CA GLY A 76 -43.99 -7.73 -15.66
C GLY A 76 -43.64 -9.01 -16.40
N GLY A 77 -43.16 -10.04 -15.72
CA GLY A 77 -42.95 -11.37 -16.32
C GLY A 77 -44.23 -12.05 -16.79
N ARG A 78 -45.38 -11.81 -16.13
CA ARG A 78 -46.70 -12.27 -16.60
C ARG A 78 -47.16 -11.45 -17.79
N MET A 79 -47.14 -10.12 -17.67
CA MET A 79 -47.54 -9.21 -18.74
C MET A 79 -46.73 -9.44 -20.03
N TRP A 80 -45.42 -9.67 -19.92
CA TRP A 80 -44.56 -9.96 -21.08
C TRP A 80 -44.93 -11.27 -21.78
N ARG A 81 -45.48 -12.26 -21.07
CA ARG A 81 -45.96 -13.50 -21.70
C ARG A 81 -47.32 -13.33 -22.34
N GLU A 82 -48.17 -12.46 -21.80
CA GLU A 82 -49.50 -12.15 -22.31
C GLU A 82 -49.47 -11.19 -23.51
N MET A 83 -48.39 -10.41 -23.65
CA MET A 83 -48.18 -9.54 -24.82
C MET A 83 -48.16 -10.34 -26.13
N ASN A 84 -48.78 -9.73 -27.14
CA ASN A 84 -48.73 -10.27 -28.50
C ASN A 84 -47.29 -10.22 -29.06
N ASP A 85 -47.01 -11.04 -30.06
CA ASP A 85 -45.65 -11.14 -30.62
C ASP A 85 -45.20 -9.84 -31.29
N ALA A 86 -46.12 -9.09 -31.90
CA ALA A 86 -45.81 -7.82 -32.57
C ALA A 86 -45.28 -6.76 -31.59
N GLU A 87 -45.92 -6.63 -30.42
CA GLU A 87 -45.49 -5.71 -29.37
C GLU A 87 -44.15 -6.14 -28.79
N ARG A 88 -43.94 -7.43 -28.56
CA ARG A 88 -42.64 -7.96 -28.10
C ARG A 88 -41.54 -7.74 -29.12
N GLN A 89 -41.86 -7.85 -30.41
CA GLN A 89 -40.91 -7.68 -31.49
C GLN A 89 -40.29 -6.28 -31.47
N SER A 90 -41.09 -5.23 -31.19
CA SER A 90 -40.57 -3.85 -31.10
C SER A 90 -39.44 -3.70 -30.07
N TYR A 91 -39.56 -4.34 -28.90
CA TYR A 91 -38.51 -4.34 -27.87
C TYR A 91 -37.29 -5.19 -28.24
N GLN A 92 -37.51 -6.30 -28.96
CA GLN A 92 -36.43 -7.14 -29.47
C GLN A 92 -35.62 -6.43 -30.53
N ASP A 93 -36.29 -5.74 -31.47
CA ASP A 93 -35.65 -4.97 -32.53
C ASP A 93 -34.82 -3.82 -31.96
N ALA A 94 -35.37 -3.08 -31.00
CA ALA A 94 -34.63 -2.03 -30.29
C ALA A 94 -33.40 -2.59 -29.55
N PHE A 95 -33.52 -3.74 -28.88
CA PHE A 95 -32.37 -4.39 -28.24
C PHE A 95 -31.32 -4.84 -29.26
N ASN A 96 -31.73 -5.39 -30.40
CA ASN A 96 -30.84 -5.86 -31.45
C ASN A 96 -30.08 -4.71 -32.12
N ALA A 97 -30.76 -3.58 -32.37
CA ALA A 97 -30.14 -2.36 -32.87
C ALA A 97 -29.05 -1.86 -31.90
N ASP A 98 -29.38 -1.75 -30.61
CA ASP A 98 -28.44 -1.27 -29.59
C ASP A 98 -27.28 -2.25 -29.37
N MET A 99 -27.53 -3.57 -29.47
CA MET A 99 -26.47 -4.58 -29.44
C MET A 99 -25.54 -4.51 -30.65
N THR A 100 -26.07 -4.17 -31.82
CA THR A 100 -25.27 -3.97 -33.03
C THR A 100 -24.37 -2.75 -32.87
N GLU A 101 -24.91 -1.64 -32.36
CA GLU A 101 -24.11 -0.46 -32.05
C GLU A 101 -23.09 -0.73 -30.94
N TYR A 102 -23.48 -1.43 -29.87
CA TYR A 102 -22.57 -1.84 -28.80
C TYR A 102 -21.41 -2.67 -29.34
N ARG A 103 -21.66 -3.67 -30.21
CA ARG A 103 -20.59 -4.47 -30.83
C ARG A 103 -19.69 -3.62 -31.73
N ARG A 104 -20.25 -2.66 -32.48
CA ARG A 104 -19.49 -1.73 -33.30
C ARG A 104 -18.57 -0.86 -32.44
N ARG A 105 -19.11 -0.27 -31.37
CA ARG A 105 -18.36 0.55 -30.40
C ARG A 105 -17.33 -0.28 -29.66
N ALA A 106 -17.67 -1.48 -29.18
CA ALA A 106 -16.74 -2.39 -28.52
C ALA A 106 -15.61 -2.90 -29.43
N LYS A 107 -15.81 -2.92 -30.76
CA LYS A 107 -14.73 -3.20 -31.73
C LYS A 107 -13.83 -1.99 -31.96
N GLN A 108 -14.41 -0.79 -32.03
CA GLN A 108 -13.66 0.46 -32.18
C GLN A 108 -12.89 0.82 -30.91
N GLU A 109 -13.49 0.57 -29.75
CA GLU A 109 -12.86 0.61 -28.45
C GLU A 109 -12.17 -0.74 -28.19
N ILE A 110 -10.93 -0.88 -28.69
CA ILE A 110 -9.99 -1.97 -28.37
C ILE A 110 -9.82 -2.18 -26.83
N TYR A 111 -10.40 -1.30 -26.01
CA TYR A 111 -10.28 -1.17 -24.57
C TYR A 111 -11.18 -2.08 -23.72
N CYS A 112 -12.08 -2.87 -24.29
CA CYS A 112 -12.89 -3.80 -23.48
C CYS A 112 -12.15 -5.10 -23.12
N THR A 113 -11.10 -5.46 -23.85
CA THR A 113 -10.35 -6.70 -23.56
C THR A 113 -9.15 -6.41 -22.67
N CYS A 114 -8.94 -7.25 -21.66
CA CYS A 114 -7.73 -7.21 -20.86
C CYS A 114 -6.52 -7.33 -21.81
N PRO A 115 -5.54 -6.42 -21.74
CA PRO A 115 -4.34 -6.50 -22.57
C PRO A 115 -3.76 -7.91 -22.50
N THR A 116 -3.39 -8.46 -23.65
CA THR A 116 -2.73 -9.76 -23.74
C THR A 116 -1.25 -9.61 -23.40
N PRO A 117 -0.65 -10.57 -22.69
CA PRO A 117 0.79 -10.56 -22.44
C PRO A 117 1.56 -10.65 -23.78
N PRO A 118 2.76 -10.06 -23.89
CA PRO A 118 3.54 -10.14 -25.10
C PRO A 118 3.96 -11.59 -25.38
N LEU A 119 4.08 -11.93 -26.66
CA LEU A 119 4.61 -13.22 -27.09
C LEU A 119 5.99 -13.46 -26.47
N ALA A 120 6.20 -14.63 -25.87
CA ALA A 120 7.50 -15.01 -25.33
C ALA A 120 8.56 -15.03 -26.44
N ILE A 121 9.82 -14.88 -26.03
CA ILE A 121 11.00 -14.69 -26.89
C ILE A 121 11.04 -15.73 -28.03
N TYR A 122 10.89 -17.02 -27.69
CA TYR A 122 10.87 -18.12 -28.66
C TYR A 122 9.71 -18.02 -29.67
N PHE A 123 8.50 -17.68 -29.22
CA PHE A 123 7.34 -17.56 -30.13
C PHE A 123 7.45 -16.36 -31.07
N ARG A 124 8.19 -15.32 -30.69
CA ARG A 124 8.53 -14.22 -31.62
C ARG A 124 9.44 -14.71 -32.73
N PHE A 125 10.51 -15.41 -32.36
CA PHE A 125 11.40 -16.03 -33.32
C PHE A 125 10.63 -16.95 -34.28
N LEU A 126 9.75 -17.82 -33.77
CA LEU A 126 8.92 -18.70 -34.62
C LEU A 126 8.07 -17.91 -35.63
N ARG A 127 7.45 -16.81 -35.18
CA ARG A 127 6.63 -15.95 -36.05
C ARG A 127 7.47 -15.33 -37.18
N ASP A 128 8.70 -14.91 -36.87
CA ASP A 128 9.58 -14.23 -37.82
C ASP A 128 10.18 -15.20 -38.84
N GLN A 129 10.41 -16.46 -38.47
CA GLN A 129 10.93 -17.48 -39.39
C GLN A 129 9.90 -17.93 -40.44
N LYS A 130 8.60 -17.64 -40.27
CA LYS A 130 7.49 -18.00 -41.17
C LYS A 130 7.42 -19.49 -41.59
N ALA A 131 8.19 -20.38 -40.94
CA ALA A 131 8.36 -21.78 -41.35
C ALA A 131 7.67 -22.75 -40.36
N PRO A 132 7.15 -23.90 -40.83
CA PRO A 132 6.39 -24.84 -39.99
C PRO A 132 7.26 -25.68 -39.04
N GLY A 133 6.94 -25.59 -37.74
CA GLY A 133 6.92 -26.68 -36.77
C GLY A 133 8.26 -27.21 -36.25
N SER A 134 8.99 -28.00 -37.03
CA SER A 134 10.03 -28.89 -36.47
C SER A 134 11.46 -28.32 -36.59
N GLN A 135 11.80 -27.67 -37.69
CA GLN A 135 13.17 -27.18 -37.93
C GLN A 135 13.49 -25.92 -37.12
N CYS A 136 12.47 -25.14 -36.75
CA CYS A 136 12.66 -23.88 -36.03
C CYS A 136 13.20 -24.08 -34.61
N HIS A 137 12.83 -25.17 -33.93
CA HIS A 137 13.33 -25.44 -32.59
C HIS A 137 14.85 -25.73 -32.60
N ALA A 138 15.30 -26.58 -33.51
CA ALA A 138 16.73 -26.89 -33.65
C ALA A 138 17.54 -25.63 -33.98
N LYS A 139 17.01 -24.79 -34.88
CA LYS A 139 17.60 -23.49 -35.21
C LYS A 139 17.69 -22.56 -34.00
N TRP A 140 16.62 -22.42 -33.21
CA TRP A 140 16.64 -21.61 -31.98
C TRP A 140 17.63 -22.15 -30.94
N ALA A 141 17.72 -23.48 -30.80
CA ALA A 141 18.67 -24.10 -29.88
C ALA A 141 20.13 -23.85 -30.30
N ALA A 142 20.42 -23.87 -31.61
CA ALA A 142 21.74 -23.62 -32.17
C ALA A 142 22.16 -22.13 -32.17
N MET A 143 21.21 -21.19 -32.06
CA MET A 143 21.51 -19.77 -31.99
C MET A 143 22.33 -19.42 -30.73
N THR A 144 23.34 -18.59 -30.94
CA THR A 144 24.15 -17.98 -29.88
C THR A 144 23.31 -17.00 -29.06
N GLU A 145 23.77 -16.67 -27.85
CA GLU A 145 23.07 -15.70 -27.01
C GLU A 145 23.02 -14.30 -27.65
N ALA A 146 24.08 -13.93 -28.37
CA ALA A 146 24.14 -12.67 -29.11
C ALA A 146 23.05 -12.58 -30.19
N GLU A 147 22.73 -13.69 -30.87
CA GLU A 147 21.65 -13.74 -31.86
C GLU A 147 20.25 -13.77 -31.23
N LYS A 148 20.14 -14.26 -29.98
CA LYS A 148 18.88 -14.24 -29.20
C LYS A 148 18.60 -12.88 -28.58
N GLN A 149 19.65 -12.08 -28.33
CA GLN A 149 19.56 -10.80 -27.63
C GLN A 149 18.50 -9.83 -28.21
N PRO A 150 18.37 -9.63 -29.54
CA PRO A 150 17.35 -8.74 -30.09
C PRO A 150 15.92 -9.17 -29.73
N TYR A 151 15.66 -10.47 -29.65
CA TYR A 151 14.36 -11.01 -29.24
C TYR A 151 14.10 -10.79 -27.75
N CYS A 152 15.14 -10.94 -26.91
CA CYS A 152 15.08 -10.62 -25.48
C CYS A 152 14.76 -9.14 -25.26
N ASP A 153 15.44 -8.25 -25.97
CA ASP A 153 15.25 -6.79 -25.85
C ASP A 153 13.85 -6.38 -26.30
N ALA A 154 13.38 -6.89 -27.43
CA ALA A 154 12.03 -6.65 -27.92
C ALA A 154 10.95 -7.16 -26.95
N TYR A 155 11.14 -8.35 -26.36
CA TYR A 155 10.23 -8.88 -25.35
C TYR A 155 10.18 -8.01 -24.10
N ASN A 156 11.34 -7.54 -23.62
CA ASN A 156 11.44 -6.67 -22.46
C ASN A 156 10.78 -5.31 -22.70
N ALA A 157 10.99 -4.71 -23.87
CA ALA A 157 10.31 -3.47 -24.27
C ALA A 157 8.78 -3.65 -24.27
N ASP A 158 8.29 -4.73 -24.88
CA ASP A 158 6.86 -5.01 -24.93
C ASP A 158 6.27 -5.35 -23.56
N LEU A 159 7.04 -5.95 -22.64
CA LEU A 159 6.62 -6.14 -21.26
C LEU A 159 6.39 -4.82 -20.52
N VAL A 160 7.21 -3.80 -20.78
CA VAL A 160 7.01 -2.46 -20.19
C VAL A 160 5.71 -1.85 -20.70
N ILE A 161 5.47 -1.91 -22.01
CA ILE A 161 4.22 -1.46 -22.63
C ILE A 161 3.02 -2.24 -22.07
N TYR A 162 3.13 -3.57 -21.99
CA TYR A 162 2.08 -4.44 -21.45
C TYR A 162 1.73 -4.10 -20.01
N ARG A 163 2.73 -3.93 -19.14
CA ARG A 163 2.50 -3.58 -17.72
C ARG A 163 1.79 -2.24 -17.59
N ARG A 164 2.18 -1.26 -18.41
CA ARG A 164 1.54 0.06 -18.48
C ARG A 164 0.07 -0.05 -18.92
N ARG A 165 -0.18 -0.70 -20.06
CA ARG A 165 -1.53 -0.92 -20.60
C ARG A 165 -2.42 -1.71 -19.64
N LYS A 166 -1.85 -2.72 -18.98
CA LYS A 166 -2.56 -3.48 -17.95
C LYS A 166 -2.96 -2.60 -16.78
N MET A 167 -2.11 -1.68 -16.35
CA MET A 167 -2.47 -0.72 -15.32
C MET A 167 -3.58 0.21 -15.79
N GLU A 168 -3.47 0.78 -16.99
CA GLU A 168 -4.52 1.61 -17.59
C GLU A 168 -5.85 0.86 -17.60
N TRP A 169 -5.87 -0.36 -18.14
CA TRP A 169 -7.06 -1.21 -18.18
C TRP A 169 -7.63 -1.50 -16.78
N THR A 170 -6.79 -1.89 -15.81
CA THR A 170 -7.26 -2.17 -14.44
C THR A 170 -7.86 -0.94 -13.75
N GLN A 171 -7.39 0.27 -14.10
CA GLN A 171 -7.91 1.52 -13.57
C GLN A 171 -9.03 2.11 -14.44
N GLY A 172 -9.32 1.53 -15.61
CA GLY A 172 -10.27 2.06 -16.58
C GLY A 172 -9.81 3.34 -17.27
N LEU A 173 -8.50 3.54 -17.41
CA LEU A 173 -7.89 4.64 -18.15
C LEU A 173 -7.78 4.28 -19.63
N MET A 174 -7.75 5.29 -20.50
CA MET A 174 -7.50 5.08 -21.93
C MET A 174 -6.04 4.69 -22.17
N GLN A 175 -5.79 3.90 -23.22
CA GLN A 175 -4.41 3.57 -23.59
C GLN A 175 -3.64 4.83 -23.93
N GLY A 176 -2.44 4.93 -23.39
CA GLY A 176 -1.57 6.08 -23.56
C GLY A 176 -1.85 7.21 -22.58
N SER A 177 -2.87 7.11 -21.73
CA SER A 177 -3.09 8.07 -20.64
C SER A 177 -1.91 8.09 -19.65
N LEU A 178 -1.16 6.99 -19.53
CA LEU A 178 0.05 6.93 -18.71
C LEU A 178 1.33 7.23 -19.51
N ASP A 179 1.25 7.44 -20.83
CA ASP A 179 2.45 7.68 -21.65
C ASP A 179 3.09 9.04 -21.31
N ASP A 180 2.28 10.05 -21.01
CA ASP A 180 2.76 11.39 -20.61
C ASP A 180 3.15 11.49 -19.12
N ILE A 181 2.71 10.53 -18.30
CA ILE A 181 2.90 10.55 -16.84
C ILE A 181 4.32 10.11 -16.44
N GLN A 182 5.12 9.56 -17.37
CA GLN A 182 6.50 9.18 -17.07
C GLN A 182 7.41 10.33 -16.62
N ASN A 183 7.00 11.60 -16.79
CA ASN A 183 7.72 12.76 -16.25
C ASN A 183 7.31 13.21 -14.84
N MET A 184 6.33 12.56 -14.20
CA MET A 184 5.90 12.88 -12.82
C MET A 184 6.47 11.86 -11.82
N LYS A 185 7.80 11.67 -11.80
CA LYS A 185 8.49 11.04 -10.65
C LYS A 185 8.41 11.98 -9.44
N GLY A 186 7.23 12.12 -8.82
CA GLY A 186 7.04 13.15 -7.80
C GLY A 186 6.02 12.87 -6.71
N LYS A 187 4.87 12.24 -6.96
CA LYS A 187 3.80 12.18 -5.95
C LYS A 187 3.04 10.85 -5.99
N ARG A 188 3.22 10.03 -4.94
CA ARG A 188 2.37 8.87 -4.65
C ARG A 188 1.12 9.36 -3.94
N ASP A 189 -0.05 9.21 -4.58
CA ASP A 189 -1.33 9.44 -3.91
C ASP A 189 -1.65 8.31 -2.90
N LYS A 190 -2.20 8.70 -1.76
CA LYS A 190 -2.17 7.92 -0.51
C LYS A 190 -3.44 7.13 -0.18
N ASN A 191 -4.49 7.15 -1.00
CA ASN A 191 -5.77 6.52 -0.64
C ASN A 191 -6.24 5.47 -1.67
N PRO A 192 -6.26 4.17 -1.32
CA PRO A 192 -6.80 3.11 -2.17
C PRO A 192 -8.34 3.13 -2.20
N SER A 193 -8.94 2.77 -3.34
CA SER A 193 -10.40 2.72 -3.51
C SER A 193 -11.06 1.61 -2.70
N LEU A 194 -12.38 1.69 -2.45
CA LEU A 194 -13.15 0.67 -1.71
C LEU A 194 -13.02 -0.75 -2.31
N ASN A 195 -12.99 -0.87 -3.64
CA ASN A 195 -12.77 -2.15 -4.32
C ASN A 195 -11.32 -2.65 -4.14
N GLN A 196 -10.34 -1.74 -4.13
CA GLN A 196 -8.97 -2.11 -3.78
C GLN A 196 -8.90 -2.58 -2.32
N LEU A 197 -9.63 -1.92 -1.40
CA LEU A 197 -9.76 -2.34 -0.01
C LEU A 197 -10.39 -3.73 0.10
N GLY A 198 -11.46 -4.02 -0.66
CA GLY A 198 -12.11 -5.32 -0.73
C GLY A 198 -11.17 -6.42 -1.21
N HIS A 199 -10.39 -6.17 -2.27
CA HIS A 199 -9.35 -7.08 -2.72
C HIS A 199 -8.23 -7.27 -1.69
N TYR A 200 -7.84 -6.20 -0.99
CA TYR A 200 -6.89 -6.30 0.12
C TYR A 200 -7.43 -7.15 1.27
N ILE A 201 -8.70 -6.98 1.64
CA ILE A 201 -9.36 -7.74 2.70
C ILE A 201 -9.49 -9.22 2.30
N ALA A 202 -9.94 -9.53 1.08
CA ALA A 202 -10.06 -10.90 0.61
C ALA A 202 -8.69 -11.61 0.52
N ARG A 203 -7.67 -10.91 0.02
CA ARG A 203 -6.30 -11.43 -0.04
C ARG A 203 -5.73 -11.62 1.37
N PHE A 204 -6.01 -10.69 2.29
CA PHE A 204 -5.61 -10.78 3.69
C PHE A 204 -6.29 -11.95 4.40
N LYS A 205 -7.60 -12.18 4.20
CA LYS A 205 -8.32 -13.35 4.73
C LYS A 205 -7.76 -14.66 4.20
N LYS A 206 -7.55 -14.75 2.88
CA LYS A 206 -6.93 -15.93 2.26
C LYS A 206 -5.52 -16.20 2.77
N THR A 207 -4.73 -15.15 2.99
CA THR A 207 -3.44 -15.30 3.69
C THR A 207 -3.70 -15.84 5.09
N TYR A 208 -4.55 -15.19 5.90
CA TYR A 208 -4.86 -15.52 7.31
C TYR A 208 -5.36 -16.95 7.56
N GLU A 209 -6.10 -17.51 6.60
CA GLU A 209 -6.65 -18.87 6.64
C GLU A 209 -5.70 -19.92 6.02
N SER A 210 -4.60 -19.50 5.39
CA SER A 210 -3.66 -20.46 4.80
C SER A 210 -2.88 -21.20 5.91
N PRO A 211 -2.59 -22.51 5.73
CA PRO A 211 -1.73 -23.29 6.62
C PRO A 211 -0.33 -22.65 6.82
N GLU A 212 0.10 -21.79 5.89
CA GLU A 212 1.34 -21.03 5.97
C GLU A 212 1.37 -20.04 7.16
N LEU A 213 0.23 -19.69 7.79
CA LEU A 213 0.27 -18.91 9.03
C LEU A 213 0.85 -19.65 10.23
N GLY A 214 0.89 -20.99 10.20
CA GLY A 214 1.67 -21.76 11.17
C GLY A 214 3.16 -21.40 11.14
N MET A 215 3.65 -20.84 10.02
CA MET A 215 5.02 -20.34 9.88
C MET A 215 5.26 -18.96 10.52
N ILE A 216 4.22 -18.27 11.03
CA ILE A 216 4.45 -17.02 11.77
C ILE A 216 5.24 -17.29 13.04
N ASP A 217 4.95 -18.41 13.70
CA ASP A 217 5.62 -18.81 14.93
C ASP A 217 7.00 -19.44 14.64
N SER A 218 7.28 -19.83 13.39
CA SER A 218 8.60 -20.25 12.92
C SER A 218 9.52 -19.08 12.54
N LEU A 219 9.03 -17.83 12.54
CA LEU A 219 9.91 -16.67 12.36
C LEU A 219 10.87 -16.56 13.56
N PRO A 220 12.19 -16.40 13.31
CA PRO A 220 13.15 -16.27 14.39
C PRO A 220 12.76 -15.07 15.29
N PRO A 221 12.82 -15.24 16.63
CA PRO A 221 12.48 -14.18 17.55
C PRO A 221 13.33 -12.95 17.30
N ARG A 222 12.82 -11.77 17.67
CA ARG A 222 13.64 -10.55 17.60
C ARG A 222 14.82 -10.72 18.55
N SER A 223 16.04 -10.47 18.08
CA SER A 223 17.22 -10.42 18.95
C SER A 223 16.97 -9.42 20.08
N GLN A 224 17.07 -9.89 21.32
CA GLN A 224 16.96 -9.08 22.52
C GLN A 224 18.13 -8.10 22.58
N SER A 225 17.89 -6.84 22.96
CA SER A 225 18.98 -5.87 23.08
C SER A 225 20.02 -6.31 24.12
N PRO A 226 21.27 -5.82 24.06
CA PRO A 226 22.31 -6.18 25.03
C PRO A 226 21.84 -6.02 26.49
N PHE A 227 21.13 -4.92 26.78
CA PHE A 227 20.53 -4.66 28.07
C PHE A 227 19.44 -5.67 28.46
N GLN A 228 18.56 -6.05 27.53
CA GLN A 228 17.52 -7.06 27.79
C GLN A 228 18.13 -8.43 28.07
N ARG A 229 19.17 -8.81 27.32
CA ARG A 229 19.91 -10.05 27.57
C ARG A 229 20.56 -10.05 28.95
N PHE A 230 21.19 -8.94 29.33
CA PHE A 230 21.73 -8.77 30.68
C PHE A 230 20.66 -8.88 31.75
N GLN A 231 19.52 -8.19 31.58
CA GLN A 231 18.39 -8.25 32.49
C GLN A 231 17.89 -9.69 32.67
N THR A 232 17.68 -10.41 31.56
CA THR A 232 17.21 -11.80 31.57
C THR A 232 18.25 -12.76 32.16
N ALA A 233 19.53 -12.60 31.82
CA ALA A 233 20.62 -13.44 32.33
C ALA A 233 20.80 -13.33 33.84
N ARG A 234 20.54 -12.14 34.41
CA ARG A 234 20.65 -11.88 35.85
C ARG A 234 19.34 -12.11 36.61
N GLY A 235 18.21 -12.30 35.92
CA GLY A 235 16.89 -12.48 36.55
C GLY A 235 16.43 -11.27 37.38
N ILE A 236 16.96 -10.07 37.11
CA ILE A 236 16.73 -8.88 37.95
C ILE A 236 15.62 -7.97 37.39
N PRO A 237 14.91 -7.24 38.27
CA PRO A 237 13.95 -6.21 37.85
C PRO A 237 14.61 -5.12 36.99
N ARG A 238 13.86 -4.62 36.00
CA ARG A 238 14.36 -3.67 34.99
C ARG A 238 15.03 -2.42 35.58
N ASN A 239 14.51 -1.90 36.69
CA ASN A 239 15.04 -0.70 37.33
C ASN A 239 16.43 -0.94 37.95
N ILE A 240 16.60 -2.08 38.64
CA ILE A 240 17.88 -2.51 39.22
C ILE A 240 18.89 -2.80 38.10
N ALA A 241 18.45 -3.53 37.07
CA ALA A 241 19.27 -3.81 35.90
C ALA A 241 19.80 -2.53 35.25
N LYS A 242 18.96 -1.49 35.14
CA LYS A 242 19.34 -0.22 34.52
C LYS A 242 20.45 0.50 35.28
N VAL A 243 20.44 0.45 36.61
CA VAL A 243 21.51 1.05 37.44
C VAL A 243 22.79 0.24 37.29
N GLN A 244 22.72 -1.08 37.44
CA GLN A 244 23.88 -1.96 37.28
C GLN A 244 24.50 -1.85 35.89
N TRP A 245 23.70 -1.88 34.83
CA TRP A 245 24.18 -1.69 33.46
C TRP A 245 24.86 -0.33 33.24
N LYS A 246 24.46 0.72 33.96
CA LYS A 246 25.17 2.02 33.88
C LYS A 246 26.53 1.98 34.58
N MET A 247 26.65 1.22 35.67
CA MET A 247 27.89 1.06 36.44
C MET A 247 28.88 0.10 35.79
N MET A 248 28.41 -0.85 34.96
CA MET A 248 29.28 -1.79 34.25
C MET A 248 30.25 -1.10 33.29
N THR A 249 31.47 -1.60 33.21
CA THR A 249 32.44 -1.14 32.21
C THR A 249 32.03 -1.57 30.80
N ASP A 250 32.63 -0.96 29.77
CA ASP A 250 32.35 -1.36 28.39
C ASP A 250 32.81 -2.78 28.08
N GLU A 251 33.85 -3.26 28.77
CA GLU A 251 34.38 -4.63 28.69
C GLU A 251 33.36 -5.63 29.22
N GLU A 252 32.73 -5.36 30.37
CA GLU A 252 31.68 -6.23 30.93
C GLU A 252 30.41 -6.25 30.08
N LYS A 253 30.14 -5.17 29.34
CA LYS A 253 29.01 -5.08 28.40
C LYS A 253 29.29 -5.80 27.08
N GLN A 254 30.55 -6.01 26.74
CA GLN A 254 30.99 -6.57 25.46
C GLN A 254 30.35 -7.93 25.12
N PRO A 255 30.31 -8.94 26.01
CA PRO A 255 29.69 -10.23 25.67
C PRO A 255 28.21 -10.09 25.30
N PHE A 256 27.47 -9.17 25.94
CA PHE A 256 26.07 -8.92 25.60
C PHE A 256 25.91 -8.20 24.26
N LYS A 257 26.85 -7.31 23.90
CA LYS A 257 26.90 -6.65 22.58
C LYS A 257 27.17 -7.66 21.48
N GLU A 258 28.11 -8.57 21.67
CA GLU A 258 28.48 -9.61 20.69
C GLU A 258 27.32 -10.59 20.45
N LEU A 259 26.71 -11.11 21.52
CA LEU A 259 25.52 -11.98 21.42
C LEU A 259 24.34 -11.27 20.72
N TYR A 260 24.21 -9.96 20.88
CA TYR A 260 23.20 -9.19 20.16
C TYR A 260 23.49 -9.12 18.66
N VAL A 261 24.75 -8.88 18.27
CA VAL A 261 25.20 -8.85 16.88
C VAL A 261 24.99 -10.21 16.23
N GLN A 262 25.43 -11.29 16.87
CA GLN A 262 25.21 -12.66 16.38
C GLN A 262 23.72 -12.96 16.19
N GLY A 263 22.87 -12.59 17.16
CA GLY A 263 21.41 -12.74 17.01
C GLY A 263 20.81 -11.89 15.88
N CYS A 264 21.38 -10.72 15.61
CA CYS A 264 20.97 -9.89 14.48
C CYS A 264 21.38 -10.50 13.14
N GLU A 265 22.57 -11.10 13.06
CA GLU A 265 23.08 -11.77 11.87
C GLU A 265 22.33 -13.06 11.56
N HIS A 266 22.12 -13.91 12.56
CA HIS A 266 21.30 -15.11 12.41
C HIS A 266 19.89 -14.76 11.90
N ARG A 267 19.29 -13.71 12.48
CA ARG A 267 18.00 -13.21 12.00
C ARG A 267 18.09 -12.64 10.59
N ARG A 268 19.16 -11.93 10.23
CA ARG A 268 19.37 -11.42 8.87
C ARG A 268 19.49 -12.56 7.86
N GLN A 269 20.25 -13.61 8.18
CA GLN A 269 20.41 -14.80 7.33
C GLN A 269 19.09 -15.53 7.14
N ALA A 270 18.35 -15.80 8.23
CA ALA A 270 17.03 -16.39 8.16
C ALA A 270 16.00 -15.53 7.39
N LEU A 271 16.18 -14.20 7.38
CA LEU A 271 15.37 -13.29 6.58
C LEU A 271 15.83 -13.17 5.12
N ALA A 272 17.09 -13.49 4.83
CA ALA A 272 17.62 -13.48 3.47
C ALA A 272 17.17 -14.71 2.68
N THR A 273 16.99 -15.85 3.36
CA THR A 273 16.46 -17.09 2.77
C THR A 273 14.95 -17.04 2.56
N ALA A 274 14.22 -16.25 3.35
CA ALA A 274 12.78 -16.05 3.18
C ALA A 274 12.48 -15.02 2.06
N PRO A 275 11.52 -15.28 1.16
CA PRO A 275 11.13 -14.29 0.16
C PRO A 275 10.56 -13.03 0.85
N TRP A 276 11.18 -11.87 0.59
CA TRP A 276 10.90 -10.59 1.27
C TRP A 276 9.41 -10.19 1.35
N ARG A 277 8.60 -10.63 0.38
CA ARG A 277 7.15 -10.39 0.35
C ARG A 277 6.41 -11.12 1.48
N GLU A 278 6.78 -12.37 1.76
CA GLU A 278 6.20 -13.17 2.84
C GLU A 278 6.57 -12.58 4.20
N PHE A 279 7.84 -12.21 4.40
CA PHE A 279 8.26 -11.60 5.67
C PHE A 279 7.47 -10.32 6.01
N ARG A 280 7.23 -9.44 5.03
CA ARG A 280 6.41 -8.24 5.24
C ARG A 280 4.97 -8.59 5.57
N ALA A 281 4.40 -9.60 4.92
CA ALA A 281 3.05 -10.08 5.20
C ALA A 281 2.97 -10.67 6.62
N LEU A 282 3.86 -11.59 6.98
CA LEU A 282 3.91 -12.22 8.30
C LEU A 282 4.16 -11.19 9.42
N SER A 283 5.03 -10.20 9.19
CA SER A 283 5.25 -9.09 10.13
C SER A 283 4.03 -8.16 10.28
N ALA A 284 3.22 -8.00 9.23
CA ALA A 284 1.97 -7.27 9.30
C ALA A 284 0.92 -8.07 10.09
N VAL A 285 0.80 -9.38 9.84
CA VAL A 285 -0.10 -10.26 10.59
C VAL A 285 0.28 -10.32 12.06
N ARG A 286 1.57 -10.49 12.40
CA ARG A 286 2.05 -10.47 13.79
C ARG A 286 1.67 -9.16 14.49
N ARG A 287 1.80 -8.01 13.83
CA ARG A 287 1.38 -6.71 14.38
C ARG A 287 -0.14 -6.59 14.53
N ALA A 288 -0.91 -7.21 13.64
CA ALA A 288 -2.37 -7.21 13.71
C ALA A 288 -2.89 -8.13 14.83
N ARG A 289 -2.17 -9.23 15.13
CA ARG A 289 -2.46 -10.16 16.24
C ARG A 289 -2.10 -9.61 17.62
N GLN A 290 -1.14 -8.68 17.72
CA GLN A 290 -0.86 -8.03 19.00
C GLN A 290 -2.12 -7.30 19.44
N PRO A 291 -2.64 -7.57 20.65
CA PRO A 291 -3.81 -6.87 21.16
C PRO A 291 -3.50 -5.38 21.09
N LYS A 292 -4.35 -4.64 20.37
CA LYS A 292 -4.24 -3.18 20.36
C LYS A 292 -4.49 -2.73 21.80
N PRO A 293 -3.62 -1.89 22.38
CA PRO A 293 -3.89 -1.37 23.73
C PRO A 293 -5.28 -0.74 23.74
N ALA A 294 -6.09 -1.08 24.76
CA ALA A 294 -7.50 -0.74 24.85
C ALA A 294 -7.75 0.77 24.67
N SER A 295 -6.85 1.60 25.19
CA SER A 295 -6.85 3.05 25.01
C SER A 295 -5.53 3.53 24.36
N LYS A 296 -5.65 4.54 23.48
CA LYS A 296 -4.49 5.23 22.90
C LYS A 296 -3.77 6.00 23.99
N LEU A 297 -2.43 5.99 23.98
CA LEU A 297 -1.64 6.83 24.88
C LEU A 297 -2.01 8.32 24.70
N PRO A 298 -2.08 9.10 25.79
CA PRO A 298 -2.33 10.53 25.71
C PRO A 298 -1.18 11.21 24.95
N LEU A 299 -1.52 12.20 24.12
CA LEU A 299 -0.52 12.98 23.38
C LEU A 299 0.37 13.72 24.38
N SER A 300 1.69 13.59 24.22
CA SER A 300 2.66 14.35 25.02
C SER A 300 2.47 15.85 24.84
N SER A 301 2.90 16.64 25.81
CA SER A 301 2.85 18.12 25.77
C SER A 301 3.37 18.67 24.44
N TYR A 302 4.55 18.21 23.98
CA TYR A 302 5.11 18.58 22.67
C TYR A 302 4.17 18.27 21.48
N PHE A 303 3.49 17.12 21.46
CA PHE A 303 2.63 16.76 20.32
C PHE A 303 1.32 17.56 20.32
N ARG A 304 0.84 18.00 21.49
CA ARG A 304 -0.29 18.95 21.58
C ARG A 304 0.12 20.31 21.00
N PHE A 305 1.24 20.86 21.47
CA PHE A 305 1.82 22.06 20.88
C PHE A 305 2.04 21.93 19.37
N TYR A 306 2.61 20.81 18.91
CA TYR A 306 2.85 20.56 17.49
C TYR A 306 1.55 20.62 16.66
N GLN A 307 0.43 20.13 17.19
CA GLN A 307 -0.85 20.18 16.49
C GLN A 307 -1.37 21.62 16.35
N GLU A 308 -1.28 22.43 17.41
CA GLU A 308 -1.70 23.83 17.39
C GLU A 308 -0.77 24.68 16.51
N TRP A 309 0.54 24.51 16.68
CA TRP A 309 1.57 25.17 15.88
C TRP A 309 1.45 24.81 14.39
N ALA A 310 1.14 23.55 14.06
CA ALA A 310 0.95 23.15 12.67
C ALA A 310 -0.32 23.75 12.05
N LYS A 311 -1.41 23.91 12.84
CA LYS A 311 -2.64 24.56 12.39
C LYS A 311 -2.41 26.04 12.06
N SER A 312 -1.81 26.79 12.99
CA SER A 312 -1.53 28.22 12.78
C SER A 312 -0.60 28.46 11.57
N ARG A 313 0.37 27.56 11.35
CA ARG A 313 1.27 27.62 10.19
C ARG A 313 0.60 27.25 8.87
N SER A 314 -0.36 26.33 8.88
CA SER A 314 -1.14 25.97 7.69
C SER A 314 -2.03 27.12 7.22
N GLU A 315 -2.61 27.86 8.18
CA GLU A 315 -3.41 29.06 7.92
C GLU A 315 -2.54 30.20 7.36
N ALA A 316 -1.28 30.29 7.81
CA ALA A 316 -0.32 31.27 7.31
C ALA A 316 0.28 30.94 5.92
N GLY A 317 -0.15 29.87 5.24
CA GLY A 317 0.29 29.54 3.88
C GLY A 317 1.78 29.17 3.74
N LEU A 318 2.44 28.79 4.83
CA LEU A 318 3.88 28.55 4.81
C LEU A 318 4.27 27.25 4.08
N PRO A 319 5.47 27.22 3.48
CA PRO A 319 5.91 26.09 2.67
C PRO A 319 5.89 24.80 3.48
N THR A 320 5.43 23.71 2.85
CA THR A 320 5.24 22.38 3.44
C THR A 320 6.57 21.64 3.74
N GLY A 321 7.65 22.37 4.00
CA GLY A 321 8.99 21.85 4.25
C GLY A 321 9.24 21.54 5.73
N LYS A 322 9.51 20.27 6.04
CA LYS A 322 10.01 19.75 7.35
C LYS A 322 9.38 20.41 8.61
N PRO A 323 8.04 20.44 8.76
CA PRO A 323 7.37 21.12 9.88
C PRO A 323 7.83 20.63 11.27
N GLY A 324 8.22 19.36 11.39
CA GLY A 324 8.74 18.79 12.64
C GLY A 324 10.04 19.43 13.14
N VAL A 325 10.92 19.92 12.25
CA VAL A 325 12.19 20.54 12.66
C VAL A 325 11.91 21.95 13.21
N LEU A 326 11.08 22.71 12.51
CA LEU A 326 10.72 24.08 12.90
C LEU A 326 9.90 24.10 14.19
N ALA A 327 8.93 23.20 14.35
CA ALA A 327 8.19 23.06 15.61
C ALA A 327 9.10 22.67 16.77
N GLY A 328 10.09 21.80 16.53
CA GLY A 328 11.08 21.43 17.53
C GLY A 328 11.96 22.61 17.98
N GLN A 329 12.28 23.54 17.07
CA GLN A 329 12.99 24.78 17.40
C GLN A 329 12.08 25.75 18.17
N ALA A 330 10.85 25.96 17.69
CA ALA A 330 9.87 26.83 18.35
C ALA A 330 9.58 26.36 19.79
N TRP A 331 9.38 25.06 20.01
CA TRP A 331 9.18 24.48 21.34
C TRP A 331 10.33 24.77 22.32
N ARG A 332 11.58 24.77 21.83
CA ARG A 332 12.76 25.09 22.64
C ARG A 332 12.89 26.58 22.96
N GLN A 333 12.30 27.44 22.13
CA GLN A 333 12.27 28.89 22.33
C GLN A 333 11.16 29.32 23.29
N LEU A 334 10.09 28.53 23.43
CA LEU A 334 9.04 28.81 24.41
C LEU A 334 9.61 28.88 25.82
N THR A 335 9.14 29.85 26.61
CA THR A 335 9.44 29.93 28.04
C THR A 335 8.72 28.82 28.80
N ASP A 336 9.12 28.56 30.04
CA ASP A 336 8.47 27.52 30.84
C ASP A 336 7.01 27.89 31.19
N GLU A 337 6.70 29.19 31.26
CA GLU A 337 5.33 29.70 31.41
C GLU A 337 4.46 29.39 30.19
N GLU A 338 5.00 29.56 28.97
CA GLU A 338 4.30 29.22 27.73
C GLU A 338 4.14 27.70 27.54
N ARG A 339 5.05 26.91 28.11
CA ARG A 339 4.97 25.43 28.08
C ARG A 339 4.01 24.87 29.13
N ALA A 340 3.79 25.59 30.24
CA ALA A 340 2.93 25.19 31.35
C ALA A 340 1.57 24.64 30.91
N PRO A 341 0.77 25.31 30.06
CA PRO A 341 -0.55 24.80 29.67
C PRO A 341 -0.47 23.43 28.96
N TYR A 342 0.56 23.19 28.16
CA TYR A 342 0.76 21.92 27.47
C TYR A 342 1.20 20.80 28.41
N ILE A 343 2.00 21.13 29.43
CA ILE A 343 2.46 20.19 30.46
C ILE A 343 1.28 19.78 31.34
N ASP A 344 0.47 20.74 31.78
CA ASP A 344 -0.70 20.49 32.62
C ASP A 344 -1.77 19.67 31.88
N ALA A 345 -2.04 20.01 30.62
CA ALA A 345 -2.95 19.26 29.77
C ALA A 345 -2.48 17.81 29.54
N TYR A 346 -1.16 17.59 29.44
CA TYR A 346 -0.61 16.23 29.35
C TYR A 346 -0.71 15.47 30.67
N ALA A 347 -0.42 16.13 31.80
CA ALA A 347 -0.53 15.53 33.13
C ALA A 347 -1.95 15.06 33.41
N LYS A 348 -2.95 15.92 33.13
CA LYS A 348 -4.37 15.57 33.26
C LYS A 348 -4.77 14.38 32.37
N ALA A 349 -4.45 14.43 31.07
CA ALA A 349 -4.78 13.35 30.15
C ALA A 349 -4.06 12.03 30.50
N LYS A 350 -2.88 12.10 31.13
CA LYS A 350 -2.15 10.93 31.64
C LYS A 350 -2.82 10.34 32.87
N ALA A 351 -3.33 11.16 33.79
CA ALA A 351 -4.10 10.69 34.94
C ALA A 351 -5.39 9.98 34.48
N GLU A 352 -6.14 10.58 33.56
CA GLU A 352 -7.36 9.99 32.96
C GLU A 352 -7.05 8.65 32.26
N TYR A 353 -5.96 8.59 31.50
CA TYR A 353 -5.52 7.36 30.85
C TYR A 353 -5.21 6.23 31.86
N LEU A 354 -4.48 6.54 32.94
CA LEU A 354 -4.16 5.55 33.97
C LEU A 354 -5.40 5.05 34.70
N ALA A 355 -6.35 5.94 35.02
CA ALA A 355 -7.63 5.57 35.60
C ALA A 355 -8.43 4.64 34.66
N SER A 356 -8.46 4.94 33.34
CA SER A 356 -9.13 4.08 32.36
C SER A 356 -8.49 2.69 32.20
N GLN A 357 -7.17 2.59 32.38
CA GLN A 357 -6.45 1.32 32.33
C GLN A 357 -6.74 0.47 33.58
N GLN A 358 -6.82 1.11 34.76
CA GLN A 358 -7.16 0.44 36.01
C GLN A 358 -8.61 -0.09 35.98
N SER A 359 -9.56 0.68 35.45
CA SER A 359 -10.95 0.21 35.35
C SER A 359 -11.11 -0.93 34.34
N THR A 360 -10.40 -0.87 33.20
CA THR A 360 -10.42 -1.95 32.21
C THR A 360 -9.81 -3.23 32.78
N ALA A 361 -8.72 -3.12 33.55
CA ALA A 361 -8.06 -4.27 34.18
C ALA A 361 -8.88 -4.89 35.33
N ALA A 362 -9.76 -4.13 35.99
CA ALA A 362 -10.64 -4.65 37.03
C ALA A 362 -11.88 -5.37 36.46
N GLN A 363 -12.22 -5.13 35.19
CA GLN A 363 -13.37 -5.74 34.51
C GLN A 363 -13.00 -7.01 33.71
N SER A 364 -11.71 -7.24 33.46
CA SER A 364 -11.17 -8.43 32.81
C SER A 364 -10.71 -9.45 33.85
#